data_AF-A0A6B1EWW5-F1
#
_entry.id   AF-A0A6B1EWW5-F1
#
_cell.length_a   1.000
_cell.length_b   1.000
_cell.length_c   1.000
_cell.angle_alpha   90.00
_cell.angle_beta   90.00
_cell.angle_gamma   90.00
#
_symmetry.space_group_name_H-M   'P 1'
#
loop_
_entity.id
_entity.type
_entity.pdbx_description
1 polymer ?
#
loop_
_entity_poly.entity_id
_entity_poly.type
_entity_poly.pdbx_seq_one_letter_code
_entity_poly.pdbx_strand_id
1 'polypeptide(L)'
;MCIIVDTNTFHKFKDPNNEDMEPVWTWLEKRGGKIAYSDTEKLEEEWNRGGMQNLRNRLRRTGKLKIVSPQDVEEKADELKKK
;
A
#
# COMPACT_ATOMS: atom_id res chain seq x y z
N MET A 1 10.76 1.43 6.96
CA MET A 1 10.58 0.28 6.07
C MET A 1 9.18 0.33 5.49
N CYS A 2 9.01 -0.05 4.23
CA CYS A 2 7.77 0.06 3.46
C CYS A 2 7.55 -1.25 2.70
N ILE A 3 6.30 -1.70 2.57
CA ILE A 3 5.94 -2.73 1.60
C ILE A 3 5.37 -2.05 0.36
N ILE A 4 5.69 -2.60 -0.81
CA ILE A 4 5.07 -2.21 -2.08
C ILE A 4 4.08 -3.32 -2.41
N VAL A 5 2.80 -2.96 -2.52
CA VAL A 5 1.77 -3.92 -2.91
C VAL A 5 1.49 -3.74 -4.39
N ASP A 6 1.77 -4.78 -5.16
CA ASP A 6 1.46 -4.81 -6.59
C ASP A 6 0.02 -5.33 -6.82
N THR A 7 -0.51 -5.12 -8.03
CA THR A 7 -1.87 -5.54 -8.38
C THR A 7 -2.13 -7.04 -8.26
N ASN A 8 -1.11 -7.88 -8.45
CA ASN A 8 -1.22 -9.34 -8.38
C ASN A 8 -1.19 -9.83 -6.93
N THR A 9 -0.53 -9.13 -6.00
CA THR A 9 -0.49 -9.48 -4.57
C THR A 9 -1.58 -8.78 -3.75
N PHE A 10 -2.19 -7.74 -4.32
CA PHE A 10 -3.24 -6.95 -3.67
C PHE A 10 -4.44 -7.78 -3.21
N HIS A 11 -4.86 -8.78 -3.99
CA HIS A 11 -6.00 -9.62 -3.64
C HIS A 11 -5.74 -10.51 -2.41
N LYS A 12 -4.49 -10.89 -2.16
CA LYS A 12 -4.09 -11.58 -0.92
C LYS A 12 -4.04 -10.60 0.23
N PHE A 13 -3.47 -9.42 -0.01
CA PHE A 13 -3.34 -8.38 1.01
C PHE A 13 -4.71 -7.92 1.55
N LYS A 14 -5.71 -7.78 0.68
CA LYS A 14 -7.07 -7.37 1.08
C LYS A 14 -7.82 -8.43 1.88
N ASP A 15 -7.32 -9.67 1.96
CA ASP A 15 -7.88 -10.69 2.82
C ASP A 15 -7.07 -10.75 4.14
N PRO A 16 -7.61 -10.25 5.26
CA PRO A 16 -6.90 -10.24 6.54
C PRO A 16 -6.65 -11.65 7.10
N ASN A 17 -7.40 -12.66 6.63
CA ASN A 17 -7.26 -14.04 7.07
C ASN A 17 -6.32 -14.85 6.16
N ASN A 18 -5.70 -14.20 5.17
CA ASN A 18 -4.75 -14.87 4.31
C ASN A 18 -3.46 -15.17 5.08
N GLU A 19 -3.16 -16.45 5.27
CA GLU A 19 -1.99 -16.93 6.02
C GLU A 19 -0.67 -16.36 5.47
N ASP A 20 -0.55 -16.18 4.15
CA ASP A 20 0.65 -15.59 3.53
C ASP A 20 0.86 -14.13 3.95
N MET A 21 -0.22 -13.42 4.32
CA MET A 21 -0.20 -11.98 4.63
C MET A 21 -0.24 -11.70 6.13
N GLU A 22 -0.51 -12.68 6.99
CA GLU A 22 -0.51 -12.54 8.44
C GLU A 22 0.82 -11.96 8.98
N PRO A 23 2.01 -12.39 8.51
CA PRO A 23 3.28 -11.80 8.96
C PRO A 23 3.42 -10.33 8.55
N VAL A 24 2.90 -9.99 7.37
CA VAL A 24 2.92 -8.63 6.82
C VAL A 24 2.02 -7.72 7.66
N TRP A 25 0.81 -8.16 7.97
CA TRP A 25 -0.13 -7.44 8.84
C TRP A 25 0.44 -7.26 10.26
N THR A 26 0.98 -8.33 10.84
CA THR A 26 1.64 -8.29 12.16
C THR A 26 2.79 -7.28 12.17
N TRP A 27 3.59 -7.24 11.11
CA TRP A 27 4.68 -6.28 10.98
C TRP A 27 4.18 -4.84 10.82
N LEU A 28 3.16 -4.60 9.99
CA LEU A 28 2.52 -3.29 9.83
C LEU A 28 1.99 -2.76 11.16
N GLU A 29 1.47 -3.62 12.03
CA GLU A 29 0.94 -3.27 13.35
C GLU A 29 2.04 -3.01 14.37
N LYS A 30 2.96 -3.96 14.56
CA LYS A 30 3.94 -3.92 15.66
C LYS A 30 5.15 -3.03 15.39
N ARG A 31 5.52 -2.81 14.12
CA ARG A 31 6.76 -2.12 13.74
C ARG A 31 6.53 -0.78 13.04
N GLY A 32 5.29 -0.29 12.99
CA GLY A 32 4.96 0.96 12.32
C GLY A 32 5.25 0.92 10.81
N GLY A 33 5.09 -0.26 10.20
CA GLY A 33 5.28 -0.44 8.77
C GLY A 33 4.33 0.42 7.94
N LYS A 34 4.78 0.81 6.75
CA LYS A 34 3.98 1.57 5.77
C LYS A 34 3.74 0.74 4.52
N ILE A 35 2.66 1.05 3.82
CA ILE A 35 2.21 0.46 2.57
C ILE A 35 2.30 1.56 1.51
N ALA A 36 3.11 1.34 0.50
CA ALA A 36 3.09 2.11 -0.73
C ALA A 36 2.30 1.33 -1.78
N TYR A 37 1.41 2.03 -2.48
CA TYR A 37 0.70 1.49 -3.64
C TYR A 37 0.64 2.58 -4.72
N SER A 38 0.57 2.13 -5.98
CA SER A 38 0.35 3.01 -7.11
C SER A 38 -1.14 3.26 -7.31
N ASP A 39 -1.51 4.49 -7.64
CA ASP A 39 -2.87 4.94 -7.92
C ASP A 39 -3.38 4.54 -9.31
N THR A 40 -2.98 3.37 -9.81
CA THR A 40 -3.52 2.84 -11.08
C THR A 40 -5.02 2.58 -10.97
N GLU A 41 -5.75 2.80 -12.07
CA GLU A 41 -7.19 2.48 -12.17
C GLU A 41 -7.50 1.06 -11.69
N LYS A 42 -6.67 0.07 -12.06
CA LYS A 42 -6.83 -1.33 -11.64
C LYS A 42 -6.78 -1.51 -10.12
N LEU A 43 -5.89 -0.82 -9.41
CA LEU A 43 -5.82 -0.89 -7.94
C LEU A 43 -7.00 -0.18 -7.29
N GLU A 44 -7.45 0.95 -7.85
CA GLU A 44 -8.65 1.65 -7.39
C GLU A 44 -9.91 0.80 -7.56
N GLU A 45 -10.04 0.11 -8.70
CA GLU A 45 -11.10 -0.86 -8.93
C GLU A 45 -11.06 -2.01 -7.92
N GLU A 46 -9.88 -2.54 -7.62
CA GLU A 46 -9.73 -3.61 -6.62
C GLU A 46 -10.11 -3.16 -5.20
N TRP A 47 -9.77 -1.93 -4.81
CA TRP A 47 -10.24 -1.33 -3.56
C TRP A 47 -11.76 -1.22 -3.48
N ASN A 48 -12.40 -0.88 -4.60
CA ASN A 48 -13.83 -0.64 -4.68
C ASN A 48 -14.65 -1.95 -4.83
N ARG A 49 -14.19 -2.91 -5.63
CA ARG A 49 -14.84 -4.21 -5.84
C ARG A 49 -14.94 -5.05 -4.57
N GLY A 50 -13.97 -4.92 -3.66
CA GLY A 50 -13.93 -5.68 -2.41
C GLY A 50 -14.73 -5.08 -1.26
N GLY A 51 -15.39 -3.91 -1.42
CA GLY A 51 -16.03 -3.21 -0.30
C GLY A 51 -15.06 -2.74 0.79
N MET A 52 -13.75 -2.73 0.49
CA MET A 52 -12.67 -2.48 1.45
C MET A 52 -12.34 -0.99 1.61
N GLN A 53 -13.25 -0.09 1.25
CA GLN A 53 -13.12 1.34 1.48
C GLN A 53 -12.86 1.66 2.95
N ASN A 54 -13.47 0.92 3.87
CA ASN A 54 -13.23 1.09 5.32
C ASN A 54 -11.79 0.75 5.71
N LEU A 55 -11.22 -0.32 5.16
CA LEU A 55 -9.83 -0.69 5.37
C LEU A 55 -8.89 0.37 4.80
N ARG A 56 -9.14 0.81 3.56
CA ARG A 56 -8.37 1.88 2.90
C ARG A 56 -8.38 3.17 3.72
N ASN A 57 -9.57 3.60 4.15
CA ASN A 57 -9.75 4.81 4.96
C ASN A 57 -9.03 4.69 6.31
N ARG A 58 -9.11 3.54 6.97
CA ARG A 58 -8.39 3.26 8.22
C ARG A 58 -6.87 3.37 8.03
N LEU A 59 -6.33 2.77 6.98
CA LEU A 59 -4.90 2.79 6.71
C LEU A 59 -4.41 4.19 6.33
N ARG A 60 -5.20 4.99 5.60
CA ARG A 60 -4.89 6.41 5.33
C ARG A 60 -4.88 7.24 6.62
N ARG A 61 -5.93 7.12 7.45
CA ARG A 61 -6.04 7.85 8.73
C ARG A 61 -4.91 7.54 9.69
N THR A 62 -4.45 6.30 9.71
CA THR A 62 -3.33 5.85 10.57
C THR A 62 -1.96 6.15 9.96
N GLY A 63 -1.89 6.80 8.80
CA GLY A 63 -0.63 7.12 8.10
C GLY A 63 0.15 5.89 7.62
N LYS A 64 -0.50 4.72 7.61
CA LYS A 64 0.07 3.45 7.14
C LYS A 64 -0.03 3.30 5.62
N LEU A 65 -1.01 3.95 4.99
CA LEU A 65 -1.15 3.95 3.53
C LEU A 65 -0.59 5.23 2.93
N LYS A 66 0.46 5.12 2.11
CA LYS A 66 1.01 6.21 1.31
C LYS A 66 0.66 5.98 -0.15
N ILE A 67 -0.03 6.95 -0.74
CA ILE A 67 -0.21 7.01 -2.19
C ILE A 67 1.10 7.52 -2.77
N VAL A 68 1.59 6.87 -3.83
CA VAL A 68 2.79 7.29 -4.54
C VAL A 68 2.38 7.55 -5.97
N SER A 69 2.42 8.83 -6.38
CA SER A 69 2.18 9.22 -7.77
C SER A 69 3.45 8.98 -8.60
N PRO A 70 3.33 8.81 -9.93
CA PRO A 70 4.50 8.75 -10.82
C PRO A 70 5.40 9.99 -10.69
N GLN A 71 4.80 11.18 -10.55
CA GLN A 71 5.49 12.45 -10.38
C GLN A 71 6.35 12.47 -9.10
N ASP A 72 5.79 12.01 -7.97
CA ASP A 72 6.51 11.92 -6.70
C ASP A 72 7.74 10.99 -6.80
N VAL A 73 7.65 9.95 -7.63
CA VAL A 73 8.77 9.01 -7.87
C VAL A 73 9.84 9.68 -8.70
N GLU A 74 9.47 10.34 -9.80
CA GLU A 74 10.39 11.04 -10.69
C GLU A 74 11.15 12.15 -9.96
N GLU A 75 10.42 13.01 -9.23
CA GLU A 75 11.03 14.08 -8.43
C GLU A 75 12.01 13.51 -7.40
N LYS A 76 11.64 12.43 -6.71
CA LYS A 76 12.52 11.81 -5.72
C LYS A 76 13.73 11.13 -6.35
N ALA A 77 13.56 10.51 -7.51
CA ALA A 77 14.66 9.90 -8.25
C ALA A 77 15.68 10.96 -8.68
N ASP A 78 15.21 12.11 -9.16
CA ASP A 78 16.06 13.23 -9.57
C ASP A 78 16.77 13.89 -8.38
N GLU A 79 16.11 14.05 -7.24
CA GLU A 79 16.76 14.49 -6.00
C GLU A 79 17.89 13.55 -5.56
N LEU A 80 17.68 12.23 -5.69
CA LEU A 80 18.66 11.24 -5.28
C LEU A 80 19.86 11.15 -6.23
N LYS A 81 19.67 11.37 -7.53
CA LYS A 81 20.77 11.44 -8.51
C LYS A 81 21.66 12.68 -8.36
N LYS A 82 21.15 13.73 -7.71
CA LYS A 82 21.89 14.98 -7.43
C LYS A 82 22.72 14.90 -6.14
N LYS A 83 22.67 13.79 -5.41
CA LYS A 83 23.48 13.50 -4.21
C LYS A 83 24.62 12.57 -4.54
#